data_AF-A0A7Y4XC11-F1
#
_entry.id   AF-A0A7Y4XC11-F1
#
_cell.length_a   1.000
_cell.length_b   1.000
_cell.length_c   1.000
_cell.angle_alpha   90.00
_cell.angle_beta   90.00
_cell.angle_gamma   90.00
#
_symmetry.space_group_name_H-M   'P 1'
#
loop_
_entity.id
_entity.type
_entity.pdbx_description
1 polymer ?
#
loop_
_entity_poly.entity_id
_entity_poly.type
_entity_poly.pdbx_seq_one_letter_code
_entity_poly.pdbx_strand_id
1 'polypeptide(L)'
;MPLPLAHGLMGATVIALCHRQQDGNRNWCAYALGFLLAVAPDFDCAFRWIPFAPFAGRGWHHDFTHSLGFALLCGWLVAVLLHESREHTRQMLVYAAAMATHPLLDLLFTSSSGVELLWPFRHDRLRLGVEPPVAYVWHHHSLLGKAFDLAQIALVELALYGSLFLLAWWLGQVMRRNVVESRLA
;
A
#
# COMPACT_ATOMS: atom_id res chain seq x y z
N MET A 1 -3.79 1.54 -14.03
CA MET A 1 -3.29 1.77 -12.66
C MET A 1 -2.68 0.49 -12.15
N PRO A 2 -1.77 0.58 -11.17
CA PRO A 2 -1.18 -0.60 -10.56
C PRO A 2 -2.22 -1.59 -10.07
N LEU A 3 -1.91 -2.89 -10.13
CA LEU A 3 -2.79 -3.91 -9.57
C LEU A 3 -2.61 -3.95 -8.05
N PRO A 4 -3.55 -4.58 -7.31
CA PRO A 4 -3.41 -4.82 -5.88
C PRO A 4 -2.06 -5.44 -5.49
N LEU A 5 -1.45 -6.22 -6.39
CA LEU A 5 -0.14 -6.83 -6.16
C LEU A 5 0.97 -5.78 -5.99
N ALA A 6 1.07 -4.80 -6.89
CA ALA A 6 2.03 -3.69 -6.77
C ALA A 6 1.80 -2.88 -5.49
N HIS A 7 0.54 -2.51 -5.19
CA HIS A 7 0.22 -1.75 -3.98
C HIS A 7 0.62 -2.51 -2.72
N GLY A 8 0.23 -3.79 -2.63
CA GLY A 8 0.57 -4.65 -1.50
C GLY A 8 2.09 -4.81 -1.32
N LEU A 9 2.85 -5.00 -2.40
CA LEU A 9 4.30 -5.11 -2.33
C LEU A 9 4.96 -3.82 -1.83
N MET A 10 4.46 -2.64 -2.22
CA MET A 10 4.96 -1.38 -1.67
C MET A 10 4.62 -1.18 -0.20
N GLY A 11 3.42 -1.57 0.23
CA GLY A 11 3.07 -1.59 1.66
C GLY A 11 4.01 -2.49 2.47
N ALA A 12 4.27 -3.71 1.99
CA ALA A 12 5.23 -4.63 2.60
C ALA A 12 6.66 -4.07 2.62
N THR A 13 7.05 -3.32 1.57
CA THR A 13 8.36 -2.65 1.47
C THR A 13 8.54 -1.62 2.57
N VAL A 14 7.52 -0.81 2.86
CA VAL A 14 7.56 0.15 3.99
C VAL A 14 7.76 -0.59 5.33
N ILE A 15 7.05 -1.70 5.54
CA ILE A 15 7.23 -2.51 6.76
C ILE A 15 8.66 -3.08 6.82
N ALA A 16 9.21 -3.57 5.71
CA ALA A 16 10.57 -4.11 5.66
C ALA A 16 11.66 -3.09 6.07
N LEU A 17 11.47 -1.82 5.70
CA LEU A 17 12.40 -0.73 6.03
C LEU A 17 12.18 -0.16 7.44
N CYS A 18 10.91 0.03 7.83
CA CYS A 18 10.57 0.90 8.95
C CYS A 18 10.01 0.14 10.15
N HIS A 19 9.43 -1.05 9.99
CA HIS A 19 8.85 -1.77 11.11
C HIS A 19 9.94 -2.42 11.97
N ARG A 20 9.84 -2.21 13.29
CA ARG A 20 10.82 -2.73 14.23
C ARG A 20 10.53 -4.21 14.47
N GLN A 21 11.39 -5.06 13.93
CA GLN A 21 11.27 -6.52 14.10
C GLN A 21 11.74 -6.93 15.48
N GLN A 22 10.82 -7.46 16.28
CA GLN A 22 11.15 -8.20 17.49
C GLN A 22 11.49 -9.64 17.10
N ASP A 23 12.65 -10.11 17.54
CA ASP A 23 13.28 -11.43 17.38
C ASP A 23 12.61 -12.49 16.47
N GLY A 24 13.37 -12.84 15.42
CA GLY A 24 13.54 -14.23 14.97
C GLY A 24 12.53 -14.81 13.99
N ASN A 25 11.21 -14.73 14.21
CA ASN A 25 10.29 -15.62 13.46
C ASN A 25 8.91 -15.04 13.09
N ARG A 26 8.52 -13.84 13.54
CA ARG A 26 7.18 -13.26 13.32
C ARG A 26 7.09 -12.15 12.27
N ASN A 27 8.14 -11.98 11.46
CA ASN A 27 8.27 -10.87 10.53
C ASN A 27 7.37 -10.95 9.30
N TRP A 28 7.04 -12.17 8.86
CA TRP A 28 6.16 -12.38 7.70
C TRP A 28 4.73 -11.89 7.94
N CYS A 29 4.22 -12.00 9.18
CA CYS A 29 2.91 -11.45 9.52
C CYS A 29 2.88 -9.93 9.41
N ALA A 30 3.95 -9.24 9.81
CA ALA A 30 4.05 -7.79 9.65
C ALA A 30 4.09 -7.39 8.17
N TYR A 31 4.84 -8.10 7.33
CA TYR A 31 4.88 -7.84 5.90
C TYR A 31 3.52 -8.09 5.24
N ALA A 32 2.86 -9.19 5.59
CA ALA A 32 1.51 -9.49 5.13
C ALA A 32 0.51 -8.41 5.59
N LEU A 33 0.63 -7.91 6.82
CA LEU A 33 -0.19 -6.80 7.31
C LEU A 33 0.04 -5.52 6.47
N GLY A 34 1.30 -5.16 6.21
CA GLY A 34 1.64 -4.03 5.33
C GLY A 34 1.07 -4.20 3.93
N PHE A 35 1.17 -5.41 3.38
CA PHE A 35 0.58 -5.77 2.08
C PHE A 35 -0.93 -5.56 2.09
N LEU A 36 -1.63 -6.13 3.06
CA LEU A 36 -3.09 -6.05 3.15
C LEU A 36 -3.56 -4.62 3.39
N LEU A 37 -2.83 -3.83 4.19
CA LEU A 37 -3.15 -2.41 4.42
C LEU A 37 -3.03 -1.60 3.13
N ALA A 38 -2.01 -1.85 2.32
CA ALA A 38 -1.86 -1.16 1.05
C ALA A 38 -2.82 -1.67 -0.03
N VAL A 39 -3.40 -2.87 0.10
CA VAL A 39 -4.50 -3.33 -0.78
C VAL A 39 -5.87 -2.82 -0.32
N ALA A 40 -6.00 -2.48 0.96
CA ALA A 40 -7.28 -2.14 1.58
C ALA A 40 -8.09 -1.04 0.85
N PRO A 41 -7.49 0.04 0.31
CA PRO A 41 -8.25 1.11 -0.34
C PRO A 41 -9.09 0.66 -1.53
N ASP A 42 -8.63 -0.33 -2.32
CA ASP A 42 -9.35 -0.86 -3.49
C ASP A 42 -10.66 -1.58 -3.15
N PHE A 43 -10.84 -1.98 -1.89
CA PHE A 43 -12.12 -2.55 -1.45
C PHE A 43 -13.24 -1.50 -1.34
N ASP A 44 -12.95 -0.22 -1.63
CA ASP A 44 -13.95 0.85 -1.70
C ASP A 44 -15.12 0.54 -2.64
N CYS A 45 -14.87 -0.24 -3.69
CA CYS A 45 -15.88 -0.74 -4.62
C CYS A 45 -16.98 -1.57 -3.92
N ALA A 46 -16.66 -2.26 -2.83
CA ALA A 46 -17.62 -3.05 -2.06
C ALA A 46 -18.59 -2.16 -1.25
N PHE A 47 -18.18 -0.94 -0.92
CA PHE A 47 -18.98 -0.02 -0.12
C PHE A 47 -20.07 0.71 -0.90
N ARG A 48 -20.15 0.52 -2.24
CA ARG A 48 -21.17 1.09 -3.13
C ARG A 48 -22.62 1.01 -2.62
N TRP A 49 -22.92 0.03 -1.76
CA TRP A 49 -24.27 -0.25 -1.25
C TRP A 49 -24.57 0.36 0.13
N ILE A 50 -23.64 1.09 0.75
CA ILE A 50 -23.80 1.64 2.10
C ILE A 50 -24.47 3.03 2.06
N PRO A 51 -25.50 3.32 2.89
CA PRO A 51 -26.25 4.59 2.85
C PRO A 51 -25.42 5.87 3.11
N PHE A 52 -24.26 5.75 3.75
CA PHE A 52 -23.34 6.88 4.05
C PHE A 52 -22.52 7.34 2.82
N ALA A 53 -22.64 6.64 1.68
CA ALA A 53 -22.00 6.92 0.40
C ALA A 53 -21.86 8.41 0.03
N PRO A 54 -22.94 9.22 0.11
CA PRO A 54 -22.92 10.56 -0.49
C PRO A 54 -22.02 11.54 0.28
N PHE A 55 -21.69 11.23 1.54
CA PHE A 55 -20.81 12.02 2.39
C PHE A 55 -19.33 11.62 2.28
N ALA A 56 -19.05 10.45 1.68
CA ALA A 56 -17.72 9.86 1.63
C ALA A 56 -16.98 10.12 0.30
N GLY A 57 -17.67 10.60 -0.74
CA GLY A 57 -17.07 10.91 -2.04
C GLY A 57 -18.07 10.85 -3.19
N ARG A 58 -17.72 11.45 -4.34
CA ARG A 58 -18.64 11.62 -5.49
C ARG A 58 -18.39 10.64 -6.64
N GLY A 59 -17.71 9.52 -6.39
CA GLY A 59 -17.49 8.46 -7.38
C GLY A 59 -16.58 7.39 -6.80
N TRP A 60 -17.17 6.44 -6.08
CA TRP A 60 -16.59 5.48 -5.12
C TRP A 60 -15.14 4.99 -5.26
N HIS A 61 -14.59 4.90 -6.47
CA HIS A 61 -13.20 4.49 -6.64
C HIS A 61 -12.30 5.73 -6.67
N HIS A 62 -11.28 5.72 -5.80
CA HIS A 62 -10.33 6.81 -5.57
C HIS A 62 -10.85 8.01 -4.75
N ASP A 63 -11.91 7.80 -3.96
CA ASP A 63 -12.45 8.81 -3.04
C ASP A 63 -11.70 8.79 -1.68
N PHE A 64 -12.38 8.96 -0.54
CA PHE A 64 -11.76 9.10 0.78
C PHE A 64 -10.80 7.97 1.18
N THR A 65 -10.99 6.74 0.68
CA THR A 65 -10.10 5.60 0.95
C THR A 65 -8.70 5.81 0.38
N HIS A 66 -8.57 6.64 -0.65
CA HIS A 66 -7.32 7.01 -1.32
C HIS A 66 -6.77 8.35 -0.80
N SER A 67 -6.97 8.62 0.50
CA SER A 67 -6.51 9.84 1.14
C SER A 67 -5.47 9.60 2.22
N LEU A 68 -4.63 10.60 2.47
CA LEU A 68 -3.66 10.57 3.57
C LEU A 68 -4.36 10.60 4.93
N GLY A 69 -5.49 11.28 5.04
CA GLY A 69 -6.29 11.30 6.26
C GLY A 69 -6.81 9.91 6.64
N PHE A 70 -7.31 9.16 5.66
CA PHE A 70 -7.76 7.78 5.87
C PHE A 70 -6.61 6.84 6.19
N ALA A 71 -5.46 6.98 5.52
CA ALA A 71 -4.25 6.21 5.83
C ALA A 71 -3.78 6.42 7.28
N LEU A 72 -3.80 7.67 7.78
CA LEU A 72 -3.48 7.98 9.17
C LEU A 72 -4.46 7.35 10.17
N LEU A 73 -5.77 7.42 9.88
CA LEU A 73 -6.80 6.80 10.71
C LEU A 73 -6.61 5.28 10.80
N CYS A 74 -6.41 4.60 9.67
CA CYS A 74 -6.17 3.16 9.65
C CYS A 74 -4.88 2.78 10.35
N GLY A 75 -3.79 3.53 10.14
CA GLY A 75 -2.53 3.30 10.86
C GLY A 75 -2.70 3.42 12.37
N TRP A 76 -3.49 4.39 12.84
CA TRP A 76 -3.83 4.54 14.26
C TRP A 76 -4.64 3.36 14.79
N LEU A 77 -5.71 2.97 14.08
CA LEU A 77 -6.54 1.82 14.46
C LEU A 77 -5.71 0.53 14.59
N VAL A 78 -4.85 0.24 13.62
CA VAL A 78 -4.00 -0.95 13.63
C VAL A 78 -3.02 -0.91 14.82
N ALA A 79 -2.39 0.23 15.08
CA ALA A 79 -1.47 0.38 16.21
C ALA A 79 -2.17 0.16 17.56
N VAL A 80 -3.40 0.65 17.71
CA VAL A 80 -4.23 0.43 18.90
C VAL A 80 -4.60 -1.05 19.05
N LEU A 81 -5.07 -1.69 17.98
CA LEU A 81 -5.51 -3.09 17.97
C LEU A 81 -4.39 -4.08 18.26
N LEU A 82 -3.16 -3.75 17.89
CA LEU A 82 -1.98 -4.57 18.16
C LEU A 82 -1.35 -4.31 19.54
N HIS A 83 -1.96 -3.45 20.36
CA HIS A 83 -1.52 -3.13 21.73
C HIS A 83 -0.04 -2.70 21.82
N GLU A 84 0.45 -1.95 20.82
CA GLU A 84 1.83 -1.47 20.72
C GLU A 84 2.10 -0.34 21.73
N SER A 85 2.25 -0.69 23.01
CA SER A 85 2.24 0.24 24.15
C SER A 85 3.49 1.12 24.31
N ARG A 86 4.65 0.72 23.77
CA ARG A 86 5.93 1.42 24.00
C ARG A 86 6.36 2.40 22.90
N GLU A 87 5.85 2.23 21.67
CA GLU A 87 6.20 3.06 20.51
C GLU A 87 4.97 3.36 19.63
N HIS A 88 3.82 3.58 20.26
CA HIS A 88 2.51 3.67 19.58
C HIS A 88 2.52 4.64 18.38
N THR A 89 3.04 5.86 18.55
CA THR A 89 3.10 6.87 17.48
C THR A 89 3.96 6.42 16.30
N ARG A 90 5.10 5.77 16.56
CA ARG A 90 6.00 5.31 15.51
C ARG A 90 5.36 4.19 14.70
N GLN A 91 4.75 3.21 15.36
CA GLN A 91 4.07 2.11 14.68
C GLN A 91 2.86 2.59 13.89
N MET A 92 2.06 3.50 14.46
CA MET A 92 0.98 4.20 13.75
C MET A 92 1.49 4.83 12.45
N LEU A 93 2.57 5.61 12.51
CA LEU A 93 3.13 6.27 11.33
C LEU A 93 3.66 5.27 10.29
N VAL A 94 4.23 4.14 10.73
CA VAL A 94 4.69 3.09 9.81
C VAL A 94 3.52 2.41 9.10
N TYR A 95 2.45 2.06 9.81
CA TYR A 95 1.25 1.48 9.19
C TYR A 95 0.52 2.48 8.30
N ALA A 96 0.45 3.75 8.71
CA ALA A 96 -0.10 4.82 7.88
C ALA A 96 0.74 5.03 6.62
N ALA A 97 2.07 5.00 6.72
CA ALA A 97 2.97 5.10 5.57
C ALA A 97 2.82 3.90 4.63
N ALA A 98 2.67 2.68 5.16
CA ALA A 98 2.41 1.49 4.37
C ALA A 98 1.10 1.59 3.59
N MET A 99 0.03 2.09 4.21
CA MET A 99 -1.23 2.30 3.51
C MET A 99 -1.15 3.47 2.52
N ALA A 100 -0.47 4.56 2.88
CA ALA A 100 -0.31 5.74 2.05
C ALA A 100 0.46 5.47 0.75
N THR A 101 1.23 4.38 0.65
CA THR A 101 1.84 4.01 -0.63
C THR A 101 0.79 3.78 -1.71
N HIS A 102 -0.41 3.34 -1.36
CA HIS A 102 -1.48 3.08 -2.31
C HIS A 102 -1.92 4.35 -3.06
N PRO A 103 -2.51 5.37 -2.39
CA PRO A 103 -2.94 6.58 -3.08
C PRO A 103 -1.78 7.39 -3.68
N LEU A 104 -0.55 7.25 -3.17
CA LEU A 104 0.62 7.87 -3.78
C LEU A 104 1.00 7.21 -5.11
N LEU A 105 0.87 5.88 -5.21
CA LEU A 105 1.12 5.16 -6.47
C LEU A 105 0.06 5.51 -7.51
N ASP A 106 -1.20 5.63 -7.12
CA ASP A 106 -2.27 6.07 -8.02
C ASP A 106 -2.18 7.54 -8.39
N LEU A 107 -1.79 8.41 -7.47
CA LEU A 107 -1.50 9.80 -7.77
C LEU A 107 -0.50 9.91 -8.94
N LEU A 108 0.51 9.04 -8.96
CA LEU A 108 1.53 8.99 -10.01
C LEU A 108 1.00 8.36 -11.31
N PHE A 109 0.42 7.16 -11.22
CA PHE A 109 0.26 6.25 -12.35
C PHE A 109 -1.19 5.96 -12.76
N THR A 110 -2.16 6.61 -12.12
CA THR A 110 -3.56 6.38 -12.47
C THR A 110 -3.90 6.97 -13.84
N SER A 111 -4.68 6.21 -14.62
CA SER A 111 -5.30 6.67 -15.85
C SER A 111 -6.71 7.23 -15.63
N SER A 112 -7.20 7.25 -14.38
CA SER A 112 -8.53 7.76 -14.04
C SER A 112 -8.55 9.28 -13.86
N SER A 113 -9.63 9.81 -13.26
CA SER A 113 -9.81 11.23 -12.93
C SER A 113 -8.90 11.73 -11.79
N GLY A 114 -8.15 10.85 -11.13
CA GLY A 114 -7.28 11.17 -10.00
C GLY A 114 -7.78 10.62 -8.67
N VAL A 115 -7.07 10.93 -7.58
CA VAL A 115 -7.33 10.48 -6.21
C VAL A 115 -7.64 11.65 -5.26
N GLU A 116 -8.58 11.48 -4.33
CA GLU A 116 -8.89 12.48 -3.28
C GLU A 116 -7.83 12.49 -2.15
N LEU A 117 -6.57 12.76 -2.51
CA LEU A 117 -5.41 12.62 -1.61
C LEU A 117 -5.53 13.42 -0.29
N LEU A 118 -6.17 14.60 -0.36
CA LEU A 118 -6.24 15.59 0.73
C LEU A 118 -7.55 15.52 1.54
N TRP A 119 -8.39 14.51 1.32
CA TRP A 119 -9.54 14.27 2.20
C TRP A 119 -9.04 14.05 3.65
N PRO A 120 -9.72 14.60 4.68
CA PRO A 120 -11.03 15.25 4.66
C PRO A 120 -11.01 16.79 4.49
N PHE A 121 -9.86 17.39 4.20
CA PHE A 121 -9.73 18.86 4.12
C PHE A 121 -10.15 19.42 2.77
N ARG A 122 -9.88 18.67 1.69
CA ARG A 122 -10.28 19.01 0.32
C ARG A 122 -10.76 17.76 -0.41
N HIS A 123 -11.68 17.96 -1.34
CA HIS A 123 -12.26 16.92 -2.21
C HIS A 123 -11.72 17.01 -3.65
N ASP A 124 -10.59 17.69 -3.85
CA ASP A 124 -9.96 17.79 -5.16
C ASP A 124 -9.33 16.45 -5.53
N ARG A 125 -9.61 15.95 -6.74
CA ARG A 125 -8.94 14.77 -7.30
C ARG A 125 -7.63 15.18 -7.95
N LEU A 126 -6.53 14.64 -7.43
CA LEU A 126 -5.18 14.93 -7.90
C LEU A 126 -4.65 13.77 -8.75
N ARG A 127 -3.91 14.10 -9.81
CA ARG A 127 -3.12 13.16 -10.61
C ARG A 127 -1.90 13.88 -11.18
N LEU A 128 -0.76 13.18 -11.24
CA LEU A 128 0.47 13.71 -11.81
C LEU A 128 0.67 13.29 -13.28
N GLY A 129 0.01 12.20 -13.70
CA GLY A 129 0.05 11.74 -15.09
C GLY A 129 1.43 11.23 -15.51
N VAL A 130 2.18 10.65 -14.58
CA VAL A 130 3.46 10.00 -14.88
C VAL A 130 3.17 8.71 -15.62
N GLU A 131 3.94 8.42 -16.67
CA GLU A 131 3.81 7.15 -17.38
C GLU A 131 4.12 5.99 -16.43
N PRO A 132 3.24 4.98 -16.36
CA PRO A 132 3.44 3.85 -15.48
C PRO A 132 4.65 3.02 -15.94
N PRO A 133 5.45 2.46 -15.01
CA PRO A 133 6.56 1.58 -15.36
C PRO A 133 6.09 0.24 -15.95
N VAL A 134 4.81 -0.07 -15.84
CA VAL A 134 4.17 -1.28 -16.37
C VAL A 134 3.04 -0.88 -17.31
N ALA A 135 2.98 -1.49 -18.49
CA ALA A 135 1.91 -1.25 -19.44
C ALA A 135 0.64 -2.00 -19.00
N TYR A 136 -0.35 -1.27 -18.51
CA TYR A 136 -1.65 -1.80 -18.08
C TYR A 136 -2.64 -1.89 -19.26
N VAL A 137 -2.32 -2.72 -20.25
CA VAL A 137 -3.10 -2.84 -21.49
C VAL A 137 -3.78 -4.21 -21.56
N TRP A 138 -5.08 -4.19 -21.91
CA TRP A 138 -5.84 -5.40 -22.20
C TRP A 138 -5.79 -5.66 -23.69
N HIS A 139 -5.11 -6.73 -24.10
CA HIS A 139 -4.97 -7.10 -25.51
C HIS A 139 -6.10 -8.01 -25.98
N HIS A 140 -6.64 -8.82 -25.07
CA HIS A 140 -7.63 -9.83 -25.41
C HIS A 140 -9.03 -9.49 -24.88
N HIS A 141 -10.04 -9.77 -25.70
CA HIS A 141 -11.45 -9.52 -25.33
C HIS A 141 -12.13 -10.74 -24.68
N SER A 142 -11.61 -11.95 -24.90
CA SER A 142 -12.15 -13.19 -24.30
C SER A 142 -11.82 -13.27 -22.81
N LEU A 143 -12.64 -14.01 -22.04
CA LEU A 143 -12.41 -14.20 -20.60
C LEU A 143 -11.03 -14.82 -20.30
N LEU A 144 -10.68 -15.88 -21.04
CA LEU A 144 -9.37 -16.54 -20.90
C LEU A 144 -8.23 -15.60 -21.31
N GLY A 145 -8.42 -14.80 -22.35
CA GLY A 145 -7.42 -13.84 -22.79
C GLY A 145 -7.21 -12.73 -21.75
N LYS A 146 -8.27 -12.20 -21.15
CA LYS A 146 -8.15 -11.25 -20.03
C LYS A 146 -7.44 -11.86 -18.83
N ALA A 147 -7.72 -13.13 -18.51
CA ALA A 147 -7.00 -13.82 -17.44
C ALA A 147 -5.49 -13.94 -17.75
N PHE A 148 -5.14 -14.20 -19.01
CA PHE A 148 -3.76 -14.23 -19.47
C PHE A 148 -3.09 -12.85 -19.38
N ASP A 149 -3.75 -11.80 -19.87
CA ASP A 149 -3.25 -10.41 -19.77
C ASP A 149 -3.01 -10.01 -18.30
N LEU A 150 -3.96 -10.34 -17.42
CA LEU A 150 -3.83 -10.08 -15.98
C LEU A 150 -2.63 -10.83 -15.38
N ALA A 151 -2.44 -12.10 -15.74
CA ALA A 151 -1.31 -12.89 -15.25
C ALA A 151 0.04 -12.31 -15.74
N GLN A 152 0.11 -11.84 -16.99
CA GLN A 152 1.30 -11.20 -17.52
C GLN A 152 1.63 -9.91 -16.77
N ILE A 153 0.64 -9.03 -16.57
CA ILE A 153 0.81 -7.78 -15.81
C ILE A 153 1.26 -8.10 -14.38
N ALA A 154 0.61 -9.06 -13.71
CA ALA A 154 0.96 -9.47 -12.35
C ALA A 154 2.40 -10.01 -12.26
N LEU A 155 2.89 -10.75 -13.26
CA LEU A 155 4.28 -11.22 -13.29
C LEU A 155 5.28 -10.05 -13.41
N VAL A 156 4.98 -9.06 -14.24
CA VAL A 156 5.83 -7.87 -14.38
C VAL A 156 5.83 -7.05 -13.09
N GLU A 157 4.68 -6.85 -12.47
CA GLU A 157 4.59 -6.18 -11.16
C GLU A 157 5.33 -6.94 -10.07
N LEU A 158 5.19 -8.27 -10.03
CA LEU A 158 5.91 -9.11 -9.08
C LEU A 158 7.42 -8.96 -9.27
N ALA A 159 7.92 -8.95 -10.51
CA ALA A 159 9.33 -8.75 -10.78
C ALA A 159 9.80 -7.37 -10.32
N LEU A 160 9.07 -6.31 -10.69
CA LEU A 160 9.45 -4.93 -10.37
C LEU A 160 9.34 -4.63 -8.87
N TYR A 161 8.13 -4.70 -8.31
CA TYR A 161 7.88 -4.34 -6.92
C TYR A 161 8.36 -5.41 -5.94
N GLY A 162 8.41 -6.68 -6.36
CA GLY A 162 8.98 -7.76 -5.55
C GLY A 162 10.48 -7.61 -5.40
N SER A 163 11.21 -7.14 -6.43
CA SER A 163 12.64 -6.83 -6.31
C SER A 163 12.90 -5.69 -5.33
N LEU A 164 12.07 -4.64 -5.35
CA LEU A 164 12.13 -3.54 -4.38
C LEU A 164 11.89 -4.03 -2.95
N PHE A 165 10.87 -4.86 -2.76
CA PHE A 165 10.60 -5.49 -1.46
C PHE A 165 11.77 -6.35 -0.99
N LEU A 166 12.34 -7.20 -1.85
CA LEU A 166 13.47 -8.06 -1.50
C LEU A 166 14.73 -7.25 -1.16
N LEU A 167 15.01 -6.18 -1.89
CA LEU A 167 16.09 -5.26 -1.60
C LEU A 167 15.89 -4.58 -0.24
N ALA A 168 14.70 -4.03 0.01
CA ALA A 168 14.36 -3.40 1.28
C ALA A 168 14.45 -4.38 2.45
N TRP A 169 13.95 -5.60 2.25
CA TRP A 169 14.05 -6.69 3.21
C TRP A 169 15.51 -7.02 3.52
N TRP A 170 16.35 -7.17 2.49
CA TRP A 170 17.76 -7.47 2.63
C TRP A 170 18.53 -6.34 3.33
N LEU A 171 18.33 -5.09 2.91
CA LEU A 171 18.92 -3.91 3.56
C LEU A 171 18.54 -3.84 5.03
N GLY A 172 17.26 -4.11 5.33
CA GLY A 172 16.80 -4.23 6.71
C GLY A 172 17.59 -5.28 7.50
N GLN A 173 17.87 -6.46 6.91
CA GLN A 173 18.67 -7.49 7.60
C GLN A 173 20.10 -7.03 7.84
N VAL A 174 20.75 -6.41 6.85
CA VAL A 174 22.14 -5.93 6.96
C VAL A 174 22.28 -4.87 8.04
N MET A 175 21.41 -3.86 8.04
CA MET A 175 21.43 -2.79 9.05
C MET A 175 21.23 -3.35 10.47
N ARG A 176 20.41 -4.38 10.62
CA ARG A 176 20.17 -5.04 11.92
C ARG A 176 21.40 -5.79 12.44
N ARG A 177 22.14 -6.51 11.58
CA ARG A 177 23.36 -7.23 11.98
C ARG A 177 24.40 -6.27 12.54
N ASN A 178 24.62 -5.15 11.85
CA ASN A 178 25.57 -4.12 12.27
C ASN A 178 25.19 -3.50 13.63
N VAL A 179 23.91 -3.28 13.90
CA VAL A 179 23.45 -2.74 15.20
C VAL A 179 23.68 -3.73 16.35
N VAL A 180 23.43 -5.03 16.13
CA VAL A 180 23.66 -6.06 17.15
C VAL A 180 25.15 -6.20 17.44
N GLU A 181 25.99 -6.27 16.41
CA GLU A 181 27.45 -6.35 16.57
C GLU A 181 28.00 -5.13 17.32
N SER A 182 27.50 -3.92 17.03
CA SER A 182 27.93 -2.69 17.74
C SER A 182 27.52 -2.62 19.22
N ARG A 183 26.54 -3.42 19.67
CA ARG A 183 26.14 -3.51 21.08
C ARG A 183 26.92 -4.56 21.87
N LEU A 184 27.62 -5.45 21.18
CA LEU A 184 28.39 -6.55 21.77
C LEU A 184 29.90 -6.27 21.81
N ALA A 185 30.37 -5.27 21.04
CA ALA A 185 31.73 -4.74 21.07
C ALA A 185 31.88 -3.62 22.10
#